data_AF-A0A7S2ET65-F1
#
_entry.id   AF-A0A7S2ET65-F1
#
_cell.length_a   1.000
_cell.length_b   1.000
_cell.length_c   1.000
_cell.angle_alpha   90.00
_cell.angle_beta   90.00
_cell.angle_gamma   90.00
#
_symmetry.space_group_name_H-M   'P 1'
#
loop_
_entity.id
_entity.type
_entity.pdbx_description
1 polymer ?
#
loop_
_entity_poly.entity_id
_entity_poly.type
_entity_poly.pdbx_seq_one_letter_code
_entity_poly.pdbx_strand_id
1 'polypeptide(L)'
;RGPRLEVVVGDLVPPQEVHGYREEDDEEELEFNATLDSVRRFYGKSGVEEVLSGGGDGVDTNEALKEAMKDCTVVISCVGAVRPTNPWTDFVTAPWRIFRHDASRWCGDASHPHYVNYLTTKKVLDLAEREQRRREVEIAEYERAENEIADEAKERGFIYESDEIRHMKKSVGGDRIKIIRISDLALTGKPWGVVAILTNLVRSMVFREQDRSERILEESKLVDTIILRPGDLIDEERNETTLSLQVDTSGALPYPAVVSRDDVAALAVAAALTRPDGTNLALKDDRFFVADVGGKTVKKRRRKLAHFPHEADDSQKVRSFTWAVRWAGEVIGQGRRVDGFPDAQACLDRALIDEAKRARRQRRLQKIRDDDYPIQRELLRLTQPLQRRRLKPYGVFVAIPVYAAMAAVATAGFRRVPVGKRAMLTPIFRRLLDAAKLAKSAIG
;
A
#
# COMPACT_ATOMS: atom_id res chain seq x y z
N ARG A 1 12.52 -4.16 -31.27
CA ARG A 1 13.51 -3.95 -30.19
C ARG A 1 12.99 -4.72 -28.98
N GLY A 2 13.80 -5.59 -28.38
CA GLY A 2 13.38 -6.36 -27.20
C GLY A 2 13.19 -5.44 -25.97
N PRO A 3 12.67 -5.97 -24.85
CA PRO A 3 12.58 -5.22 -23.61
C PRO A 3 13.97 -4.76 -23.18
N ARG A 4 14.11 -3.48 -22.80
CA ARG A 4 15.34 -2.92 -22.24
C ARG A 4 15.19 -2.91 -20.72
N LEU A 5 16.09 -3.62 -20.03
CA LEU A 5 16.23 -3.49 -18.59
C LEU A 5 17.15 -2.31 -18.31
N GLU A 6 16.65 -1.36 -17.51
CA GLU A 6 17.43 -0.25 -16.98
C GLU A 6 17.46 -0.40 -15.46
N VAL A 7 18.67 -0.38 -14.90
CA VAL A 7 18.88 -0.54 -13.46
C VAL A 7 19.28 0.81 -12.92
N VAL A 8 18.38 1.43 -12.18
CA VAL A 8 18.63 2.69 -11.48
C VAL A 8 18.94 2.36 -10.02
N VAL A 9 20.09 2.84 -9.53
CA VAL A 9 20.54 2.63 -8.15
C VAL A 9 20.42 3.95 -7.40
N GLY A 10 19.74 3.92 -6.25
CA GLY A 10 19.59 5.09 -5.39
C GLY A 10 18.98 4.73 -4.04
N ASP A 11 19.11 5.64 -3.08
CA ASP A 11 18.59 5.45 -1.73
C ASP A 11 17.10 5.74 -1.67
N LEU A 12 16.31 4.71 -1.34
CA LEU A 12 14.85 4.86 -1.16
C LEU A 12 14.48 5.69 0.07
N VAL A 13 15.36 5.66 1.08
CA VAL A 13 15.27 6.45 2.32
C VAL A 13 16.60 7.20 2.44
N PRO A 14 16.71 8.38 1.81
CA PRO A 14 17.92 9.18 1.95
C PRO A 14 18.12 9.55 3.42
N PRO A 15 19.36 9.58 3.92
CA PRO A 15 19.65 9.84 5.33
C PRO A 15 19.01 11.15 5.84
N GLN A 16 18.92 12.18 4.99
CA GLN A 16 18.33 13.49 5.29
C GLN A 16 16.86 13.42 5.71
N GLU A 17 16.15 12.34 5.39
CA GLU A 17 14.75 12.15 5.79
C GLU A 17 14.57 11.39 7.10
N VAL A 18 15.67 10.86 7.64
CA VAL A 18 15.66 10.09 8.88
C VAL A 18 15.73 11.04 10.07
N HIS A 19 14.87 10.82 11.06
CA HIS A 19 14.79 11.68 12.23
C HIS A 19 16.12 11.81 12.97
N GLY A 20 16.58 13.05 13.16
CA GLY A 20 17.81 13.28 13.91
C GLY A 20 19.07 12.88 13.16
N TYR A 21 18.97 12.57 11.86
CA TYR A 21 20.11 12.68 10.98
C TYR A 21 20.61 14.11 11.05
N ARG A 22 21.92 14.22 11.27
CA ARG A 22 22.69 15.45 11.20
C ARG A 22 23.86 15.13 10.31
N GLU A 23 24.08 15.90 9.24
CA GLU A 23 25.30 15.76 8.47
C GLU A 23 26.46 16.14 9.39
N GLU A 24 27.64 15.52 9.22
CA GLU A 24 28.81 15.91 10.02
C GLU A 24 29.20 17.38 9.74
N ASP A 25 28.81 17.89 8.57
CA ASP A 25 28.91 19.29 8.15
C ASP A 25 27.80 20.18 8.76
N ASP A 26 26.84 19.64 9.52
CA ASP A 26 25.80 20.45 10.19
C ASP A 26 26.41 21.40 11.24
N GLU A 27 27.61 21.12 11.77
CA GLU A 27 28.31 22.10 12.61
C GLU A 27 28.71 23.33 11.78
N GLU A 28 29.23 23.12 10.58
CA GLU A 28 29.51 24.21 9.63
C GLU A 28 28.22 24.87 9.12
N GLU A 29 27.14 24.10 8.91
CA GLU A 29 25.84 24.65 8.53
C GLU A 29 25.18 25.44 9.67
N LEU A 30 25.36 25.02 10.93
CA LEU A 30 24.92 25.76 12.11
C LEU A 30 25.74 27.05 12.28
N GLU A 31 27.04 27.01 12.03
CA GLU A 31 27.90 28.21 11.98
C GLU A 31 27.51 29.13 10.83
N PHE A 32 27.19 28.57 9.66
CA PHE A 32 26.72 29.31 8.49
C PHE A 32 25.35 29.94 8.74
N ASN A 33 24.41 29.22 9.35
CA ASN A 33 23.11 29.73 9.76
C ASN A 33 23.22 30.82 10.83
N ALA A 34 24.13 30.66 11.79
CA ALA A 34 24.44 31.71 12.76
C ALA A 34 25.04 32.96 12.08
N THR A 35 25.88 32.75 11.06
CA THR A 35 26.45 33.82 10.24
C THR A 35 25.39 34.50 9.39
N LEU A 36 24.47 33.76 8.76
CA LEU A 36 23.33 34.28 8.02
C LEU A 36 22.39 35.08 8.90
N ASP A 37 22.12 34.63 10.12
CA ASP A 37 21.31 35.39 11.08
C ASP A 37 22.01 36.71 11.49
N SER A 38 23.34 36.70 11.63
CA SER A 38 24.14 37.91 11.83
C SER A 38 24.05 38.86 10.63
N VAL A 39 24.20 38.33 9.41
CA VAL A 39 24.11 39.08 8.15
C VAL A 39 22.70 39.65 7.94
N ARG A 40 21.63 38.87 8.23
CA ARG A 40 20.23 39.33 8.19
C ARG A 40 19.96 40.48 9.14
N ARG A 41 20.56 40.44 10.33
CA ARG A 41 20.48 41.56 11.30
C ARG A 41 21.19 42.80 10.81
N PHE A 42 22.30 42.65 10.08
CA PHE A 42 23.11 43.77 9.61
C PHE A 42 22.58 44.43 8.32
N TYR A 43 22.22 43.62 7.31
CA TYR A 43 21.83 44.12 5.97
C TYR A 43 20.32 44.25 5.77
N GLY A 44 19.50 43.80 6.72
CA GLY A 44 18.04 43.79 6.60
C GLY A 44 17.51 42.65 5.74
N LYS A 45 16.21 42.37 5.84
CA LYS A 45 15.57 41.17 5.26
C LYS A 45 15.65 41.09 3.74
N SER A 46 15.65 42.23 3.05
CA SER A 46 15.50 42.28 1.59
C SER A 46 16.76 41.90 0.81
N GLY A 47 17.97 42.05 1.37
CA GLY A 47 19.22 41.75 0.67
C GLY A 47 19.67 40.29 0.77
N VAL A 48 19.19 39.56 1.77
CA VAL A 48 19.66 38.19 2.07
C VAL A 48 18.81 37.12 1.36
N GLU A 49 17.53 37.39 1.09
CA GLU A 49 16.67 36.43 0.37
C GLU A 49 17.09 36.22 -1.09
N GLU A 50 17.69 37.22 -1.74
CA GLU A 50 18.15 37.10 -3.14
C GLU A 50 19.40 36.21 -3.27
N VAL A 51 20.28 36.22 -2.25
CA VAL A 51 21.47 35.35 -2.21
C VAL A 51 21.10 33.91 -1.83
N LEU A 52 20.09 33.73 -0.97
CA LEU A 52 19.62 32.41 -0.56
C LEU A 52 18.71 31.72 -1.60
N SER A 53 18.05 32.49 -2.47
CA SER A 53 17.19 31.94 -3.51
C SER A 53 17.95 31.52 -4.78
N GLY A 54 19.18 31.99 -4.97
CA GLY A 54 20.02 31.64 -6.12
C GLY A 54 21.07 30.54 -5.89
N GLY A 55 21.26 30.08 -4.66
CA GLY A 55 22.41 29.28 -4.26
C GLY A 55 22.05 27.95 -3.64
N GLY A 56 21.88 26.94 -4.47
CA GLY A 56 21.79 25.55 -4.04
C GLY A 56 20.98 24.74 -5.02
N ASP A 57 21.58 24.38 -6.16
CA ASP A 57 21.13 23.27 -7.00
C ASP A 57 21.39 21.98 -6.20
N GLY A 58 20.76 21.87 -5.03
CA GLY A 58 20.90 20.75 -4.12
C GLY A 58 20.42 19.54 -4.88
N VAL A 59 21.31 18.56 -5.05
CA VAL A 59 21.00 17.31 -5.74
C VAL A 59 19.73 16.76 -5.10
N ASP A 60 18.67 16.67 -5.88
CA ASP A 60 17.41 16.14 -5.39
C ASP A 60 17.67 14.69 -4.99
N THR A 61 17.60 14.41 -3.69
CA THR A 61 17.87 13.08 -3.14
C THR A 61 16.95 12.01 -3.71
N ASN A 62 15.83 12.40 -4.34
CA ASN A 62 14.89 11.51 -5.00
C ASN A 62 15.03 11.51 -6.54
N GLU A 63 16.09 12.08 -7.12
CA GLU A 63 16.31 12.15 -8.58
C GLU A 63 16.29 10.76 -9.22
N ALA A 64 17.03 9.81 -8.65
CA ALA A 64 17.05 8.42 -9.12
C ALA A 64 15.64 7.79 -9.16
N LEU A 65 14.83 8.04 -8.13
CA LEU A 65 13.47 7.52 -8.09
C LEU A 65 12.56 8.25 -9.09
N LYS A 66 12.74 9.56 -9.29
CA LYS A 66 12.02 10.34 -10.31
C LYS A 66 12.33 9.86 -11.72
N GLU A 67 13.61 9.59 -12.01
CA GLU A 67 14.07 9.06 -13.29
C GLU A 67 13.46 7.68 -13.54
N ALA A 68 13.51 6.77 -12.54
CA ALA A 68 12.92 5.45 -12.64
C ALA A 68 11.39 5.45 -12.82
N MET A 69 10.69 6.47 -12.30
CA MET A 69 9.23 6.62 -12.45
C MET A 69 8.82 7.28 -13.77
N LYS A 70 9.73 7.97 -14.45
CA LYS A 70 9.44 8.63 -15.73
C LYS A 70 9.02 7.58 -16.76
N ASP A 71 7.87 7.78 -17.39
CA ASP A 71 7.31 6.90 -18.43
C ASP A 71 7.04 5.44 -17.96
N CYS A 72 7.06 5.18 -16.65
CA CYS A 72 6.73 3.86 -16.10
C CYS A 72 5.22 3.54 -16.23
N THR A 73 4.85 2.36 -16.70
CA THR A 73 3.43 1.94 -16.76
C THR A 73 3.02 1.09 -15.57
N VAL A 74 3.99 0.38 -14.98
CA VAL A 74 3.79 -0.48 -13.83
C VAL A 74 4.96 -0.32 -12.87
N VAL A 75 4.65 -0.24 -11.59
CA VAL A 75 5.62 -0.24 -10.50
C VAL A 75 5.39 -1.50 -9.67
N ILE A 76 6.42 -2.34 -9.52
CA ILE A 76 6.38 -3.50 -8.62
C ILE A 76 7.23 -3.17 -7.40
N SER A 77 6.59 -2.98 -6.24
CA SER A 77 7.25 -2.68 -4.99
C SER A 77 7.44 -3.97 -4.17
N CYS A 78 8.70 -4.40 -4.08
CA CYS A 78 9.16 -5.48 -3.20
C CYS A 78 9.81 -4.92 -1.91
N VAL A 79 9.59 -3.65 -1.59
CA VAL A 79 10.25 -2.97 -0.48
C VAL A 79 9.64 -3.42 0.84
N GLY A 80 10.50 -3.98 1.70
CA GLY A 80 10.15 -4.46 3.03
C GLY A 80 11.35 -4.41 3.98
N ALA A 81 11.11 -4.00 5.22
CA ALA A 81 12.07 -4.18 6.31
C ALA A 81 11.47 -5.02 7.44
N VAL A 82 12.27 -5.95 7.95
CA VAL A 82 12.01 -6.67 9.20
C VAL A 82 13.10 -6.28 10.19
N ARG A 83 12.74 -5.40 11.13
CA ARG A 83 13.62 -4.94 12.19
C ARG A 83 13.21 -5.59 13.52
N PRO A 84 14.11 -6.27 14.24
CA PRO A 84 13.83 -6.72 15.59
C PRO A 84 13.60 -5.50 16.48
N THR A 85 12.58 -5.54 17.35
CA THR A 85 12.37 -4.42 18.27
C THR A 85 13.54 -4.30 19.23
N ASN A 86 14.08 -3.10 19.39
CA ASN A 86 15.01 -2.85 20.48
C ASN A 86 14.18 -2.44 21.71
N PRO A 87 14.02 -3.32 22.72
CA PRO A 87 13.12 -3.06 23.83
C PRO A 87 13.52 -1.80 24.60
N TRP A 88 14.82 -1.47 24.64
CA TRP A 88 15.30 -0.31 25.36
C TRP A 88 14.89 1.00 24.68
N THR A 89 15.22 1.16 23.41
CA THR A 89 14.92 2.39 22.65
C THR A 89 13.45 2.51 22.31
N ASP A 90 12.78 1.40 22.01
CA ASP A 90 11.43 1.43 21.45
C ASP A 90 10.37 1.43 22.55
N PHE A 91 10.65 0.84 23.73
CA PHE A 91 9.68 0.76 24.83
C PHE A 91 10.15 1.36 26.15
N VAL A 92 11.36 1.05 26.62
CA VAL A 92 11.76 1.44 27.99
C VAL A 92 11.95 2.94 28.11
N THR A 93 12.64 3.57 27.16
CA THR A 93 12.89 5.01 27.22
C THR A 93 11.63 5.84 27.02
N ALA A 94 10.62 5.32 26.32
CA ALA A 94 9.37 6.03 26.04
C ALA A 94 8.23 5.07 25.66
N PRO A 95 7.54 4.45 26.63
CA PRO A 95 6.51 3.42 26.37
C PRO A 95 5.30 3.95 25.59
N TRP A 96 5.09 5.27 25.61
CA TRP A 96 4.04 5.93 24.85
C TRP A 96 4.27 5.92 23.33
N ARG A 97 5.47 5.56 22.85
CA ARG A 97 5.82 5.50 21.42
C ARG A 97 4.98 4.50 20.63
N ILE A 98 4.56 3.38 21.23
CA ILE A 98 3.67 2.38 20.60
C ILE A 98 2.35 3.02 20.14
N PHE A 99 1.85 3.98 20.92
CA PHE A 99 0.58 4.64 20.65
C PHE A 99 0.73 5.85 19.73
N ARG A 100 1.96 6.32 19.49
CA ARG A 100 2.21 7.39 18.52
C ARG A 100 2.14 6.83 17.11
N HIS A 101 1.31 7.47 16.31
CA HIS A 101 1.13 7.15 14.90
C HIS A 101 2.34 7.52 14.04
N ASP A 102 3.20 8.40 14.53
CA ASP A 102 4.30 8.99 13.76
C ASP A 102 5.65 8.59 14.35
N ALA A 103 6.39 7.73 13.63
CA ALA A 103 7.71 7.27 14.04
C ALA A 103 8.83 8.25 13.65
N SER A 104 8.57 9.10 12.65
CA SER A 104 9.50 10.13 12.13
C SER A 104 9.92 11.20 13.14
N ARG A 105 9.33 11.21 14.35
CA ARG A 105 9.64 12.18 15.40
C ARG A 105 10.54 11.65 16.50
N TRP A 106 10.90 10.37 16.44
CA TRP A 106 11.63 9.75 17.55
C TRP A 106 12.54 8.59 17.16
N CYS A 107 12.36 7.99 15.99
CA CYS A 107 13.20 6.91 15.53
C CYS A 107 14.20 7.44 14.49
N GLY A 108 15.48 7.54 14.86
CA GLY A 108 16.56 7.90 13.93
C GLY A 108 17.17 6.72 13.19
N ASP A 109 16.51 5.56 13.21
CA ASP A 109 16.96 4.37 12.51
C ASP A 109 16.30 4.32 11.13
N ALA A 110 17.10 4.47 10.07
CA ALA A 110 16.65 4.44 8.68
C ALA A 110 15.98 3.10 8.30
N SER A 111 16.37 2.01 8.97
CA SER A 111 15.82 0.66 8.75
C SER A 111 14.44 0.46 9.40
N HIS A 112 13.95 1.44 10.17
CA HIS A 112 12.67 1.32 10.85
C HIS A 112 11.54 1.14 9.81
N PRO A 113 10.58 0.21 10.04
CA PRO A 113 9.50 -0.09 9.10
C PRO A 113 8.68 1.13 8.65
N HIS A 114 8.68 2.19 9.45
CA HIS A 114 8.05 3.46 9.08
C HIS A 114 8.69 4.10 7.84
N TYR A 115 10.02 4.16 7.77
CA TYR A 115 10.71 4.75 6.63
C TYR A 115 10.65 3.80 5.44
N VAL A 116 11.03 2.54 5.65
CA VAL A 116 11.13 1.55 4.56
C VAL A 116 9.77 1.14 4.00
N ASN A 117 8.78 0.83 4.85
CA ASN A 117 7.49 0.33 4.35
C ASN A 117 6.54 1.49 4.04
N TYR A 118 6.32 2.40 4.99
CA TYR A 118 5.31 3.44 4.83
C TYR A 118 5.81 4.64 4.02
N LEU A 119 6.93 5.27 4.40
CA LEU A 119 7.41 6.49 3.75
C LEU A 119 7.83 6.23 2.29
N THR A 120 8.60 5.17 2.02
CA THR A 120 8.96 4.80 0.66
C THR A 120 7.72 4.51 -0.20
N THR A 121 6.74 3.74 0.29
CA THR A 121 5.50 3.49 -0.47
C THR A 121 4.74 4.78 -0.75
N LYS A 122 4.66 5.69 0.24
CA LYS A 122 4.05 7.00 0.07
C LYS A 122 4.75 7.82 -1.01
N LYS A 123 6.08 7.86 -1.03
CA LYS A 123 6.85 8.56 -2.05
C LYS A 123 6.62 8.01 -3.45
N VAL A 124 6.68 6.68 -3.58
CA VAL A 124 6.45 5.98 -4.86
C VAL A 124 5.04 6.32 -5.36
N LEU A 125 4.05 6.30 -4.47
CA LEU A 125 2.69 6.70 -4.80
C LEU A 125 2.63 8.17 -5.25
N ASP A 126 3.20 9.10 -4.47
CA ASP A 126 3.19 10.53 -4.79
C ASP A 126 3.86 10.82 -6.16
N LEU A 127 4.96 10.14 -6.47
CA LEU A 127 5.64 10.27 -7.77
C LEU A 127 4.83 9.64 -8.91
N ALA A 128 4.25 8.46 -8.70
CA ALA A 128 3.38 7.83 -9.68
C ALA A 128 2.13 8.67 -9.96
N GLU A 129 1.53 9.30 -8.94
CA GLU A 129 0.40 10.20 -9.14
C GLU A 129 0.77 11.47 -9.91
N ARG A 130 1.96 12.05 -9.67
CA ARG A 130 2.46 13.20 -10.44
C ARG A 130 2.69 12.82 -11.91
N GLU A 131 3.31 11.68 -12.14
CA GLU A 131 3.56 11.16 -13.48
C GLU A 131 2.25 10.85 -14.22
N GLN A 132 1.27 10.26 -13.53
CA GLN A 132 -0.06 10.03 -14.09
C GLN A 132 -0.75 11.34 -14.50
N ARG A 133 -0.68 12.39 -13.68
CA ARG A 133 -1.21 13.72 -14.02
C ARG A 133 -0.49 14.32 -15.23
N ARG A 134 0.84 14.16 -15.32
CA ARG A 134 1.63 14.62 -16.47
C ARG A 134 1.10 14.00 -17.77
N ARG A 135 0.88 12.68 -17.77
CA ARG A 135 0.31 11.97 -18.93
C ARG A 135 -1.10 12.41 -19.26
N GLU A 136 -1.93 12.64 -18.26
CA GLU A 136 -3.30 13.12 -18.49
C GLU A 136 -3.33 14.51 -19.13
N VAL A 137 -2.42 15.41 -18.73
CA VAL A 137 -2.26 16.73 -19.37
C VAL A 137 -1.78 16.57 -20.82
N GLU A 138 -0.74 15.77 -21.06
CA GLU A 138 -0.22 15.52 -22.41
C GLU A 138 -1.32 14.94 -23.32
N ILE A 139 -2.05 13.93 -22.86
CA ILE A 139 -3.18 13.33 -23.60
C ILE A 139 -4.26 14.36 -23.89
N ALA A 140 -4.62 15.21 -22.91
CA ALA A 140 -5.64 16.22 -23.09
C ALA A 140 -5.22 17.32 -24.09
N GLU A 141 -3.95 17.71 -24.11
CA GLU A 141 -3.41 18.66 -25.08
C GLU A 141 -3.45 18.08 -26.50
N TYR A 142 -3.06 16.81 -26.66
CA TYR A 142 -3.17 16.11 -27.95
C TYR A 142 -4.62 16.00 -28.42
N GLU A 143 -5.56 15.66 -27.54
CA GLU A 143 -6.99 15.60 -27.88
C GLU A 143 -7.54 16.97 -28.31
N ARG A 144 -7.10 18.06 -27.68
CA ARG A 144 -7.50 19.42 -28.10
C ARG A 144 -6.97 19.76 -29.49
N ALA A 145 -5.68 19.57 -29.73
CA ALA A 145 -5.05 19.83 -31.02
C ALA A 145 -5.70 18.99 -32.14
N GLU A 146 -6.08 17.75 -31.83
CA GLU A 146 -6.80 16.89 -32.77
C GLU A 146 -8.20 17.41 -33.10
N ASN A 147 -8.96 17.81 -32.09
CA ASN A 147 -10.30 18.35 -32.29
C ASN A 147 -10.26 19.61 -33.15
N GLU A 148 -9.26 20.48 -32.96
CA GLU A 148 -9.03 21.66 -33.81
C GLU A 148 -8.76 21.27 -35.27
N ILE A 149 -7.88 20.30 -35.52
CA ILE A 149 -7.60 19.80 -36.88
C ILE A 149 -8.84 19.15 -37.50
N ALA A 150 -9.61 18.39 -36.72
CA ALA A 150 -10.83 17.74 -37.17
C ALA A 150 -11.91 18.77 -37.54
N ASP A 151 -12.03 19.85 -36.76
CA ASP A 151 -12.94 20.96 -37.04
C ASP A 151 -12.52 21.71 -38.32
N GLU A 152 -11.23 22.02 -38.49
CA GLU A 152 -10.71 22.63 -39.74
C GLU A 152 -10.93 21.75 -40.97
N ALA A 153 -10.72 20.43 -40.84
CA ALA A 153 -10.96 19.48 -41.93
C ALA A 153 -12.44 19.43 -42.31
N LYS A 154 -13.32 19.46 -41.30
CA LYS A 154 -14.77 19.49 -41.49
C LYS A 154 -15.25 20.76 -42.17
N GLU A 155 -14.70 21.92 -41.80
CA GLU A 155 -14.97 23.20 -42.48
C GLU A 155 -14.58 23.18 -43.96
N ARG A 156 -13.52 22.43 -44.30
CA ARG A 156 -13.06 22.23 -45.68
C ARG A 156 -13.79 21.10 -46.43
N GLY A 157 -14.73 20.41 -45.79
CA GLY A 157 -15.49 19.31 -46.40
C GLY A 157 -14.73 17.97 -46.48
N PHE A 158 -13.65 17.81 -45.72
CA PHE A 158 -12.93 16.54 -45.61
C PHE A 158 -13.37 15.76 -44.37
N ILE A 159 -13.33 14.42 -44.47
CA ILE A 159 -13.52 13.53 -43.32
C ILE A 159 -12.14 13.25 -42.75
N TYR A 160 -11.90 13.68 -41.52
CA TYR A 160 -10.66 13.40 -40.79
C TYR A 160 -10.78 12.04 -40.07
N GLU A 161 -9.89 11.10 -40.38
CA GLU A 161 -9.77 9.82 -39.68
C GLU A 161 -8.36 9.71 -39.09
N SER A 162 -8.24 9.76 -37.76
CA SER A 162 -6.94 9.80 -37.08
C SER A 162 -6.45 8.41 -36.67
N ASP A 163 -5.66 7.78 -37.53
CA ASP A 163 -4.92 6.58 -37.13
C ASP A 163 -3.76 6.92 -36.16
N GLU A 164 -3.17 8.12 -36.28
CA GLU A 164 -2.14 8.64 -35.38
C GLU A 164 -2.65 8.79 -33.94
N ILE A 165 -3.92 9.21 -33.81
CA ILE A 165 -4.81 9.12 -32.65
C ILE A 165 -4.58 7.91 -31.76
N ARG A 166 -5.01 6.81 -32.37
CA ARG A 166 -5.04 5.49 -31.78
C ARG A 166 -3.64 4.98 -31.51
N HIS A 167 -2.67 5.34 -32.34
CA HIS A 167 -1.28 4.98 -32.12
C HIS A 167 -0.66 5.70 -30.92
N MET A 168 -0.91 7.00 -30.74
CA MET A 168 -0.42 7.75 -29.58
C MET A 168 -1.12 7.36 -28.28
N LYS A 169 -2.46 7.26 -28.27
CA LYS A 169 -3.19 6.74 -27.09
C LYS A 169 -2.72 5.34 -26.70
N LYS A 170 -2.24 4.57 -27.67
CA LYS A 170 -1.62 3.26 -27.45
C LYS A 170 -0.16 3.36 -26.99
N SER A 171 0.61 4.37 -27.41
CA SER A 171 2.03 4.54 -27.06
C SER A 171 2.26 5.24 -25.73
N VAL A 172 1.52 6.31 -25.44
CA VAL A 172 1.55 7.02 -24.14
C VAL A 172 0.93 6.15 -23.03
N GLY A 173 0.23 5.08 -23.43
CA GLY A 173 -0.42 4.14 -22.53
C GLY A 173 -1.62 4.82 -21.89
N GLY A 174 -2.76 4.81 -22.57
CA GLY A 174 -4.05 5.21 -21.97
C GLY A 174 -4.46 4.36 -20.75
N ASP A 175 -3.65 3.37 -20.37
CA ASP A 175 -3.81 2.61 -19.13
C ASP A 175 -3.15 3.41 -17.99
N ARG A 176 -3.83 3.51 -16.85
CA ARG A 176 -3.27 4.13 -15.65
C ARG A 176 -2.03 3.39 -15.16
N ILE A 177 -1.15 4.13 -14.50
CA ILE A 177 -0.03 3.52 -13.77
C ILE A 177 -0.58 2.54 -12.75
N LYS A 178 -0.01 1.33 -12.73
CA LYS A 178 -0.35 0.30 -11.75
C LYS A 178 0.75 0.17 -10.72
N ILE A 179 0.40 0.19 -9.45
CA ILE A 179 1.32 -0.13 -8.36
C ILE A 179 0.98 -1.51 -7.82
N ILE A 180 1.91 -2.45 -7.97
CA ILE A 180 1.82 -3.79 -7.43
C ILE A 180 2.70 -3.83 -6.18
N ARG A 181 2.10 -3.97 -5.00
CA ARG A 181 2.82 -4.06 -3.73
C ARG A 181 2.78 -5.48 -3.21
N ILE A 182 3.96 -6.04 -2.94
CA ILE A 182 4.07 -7.29 -2.19
C ILE A 182 4.08 -6.95 -0.71
N SER A 183 3.11 -7.49 0.00
CA SER A 183 2.82 -7.24 1.41
C SER A 183 2.88 -8.57 2.19
N ASP A 184 2.13 -8.69 3.28
CA ASP A 184 2.13 -9.87 4.16
C ASP A 184 0.69 -10.33 4.47
N LEU A 185 0.42 -11.64 4.40
CA LEU A 185 -0.86 -12.22 4.78
C LEU A 185 -1.22 -11.98 6.25
N ALA A 186 -0.25 -11.72 7.13
CA ALA A 186 -0.51 -11.44 8.54
C ALA A 186 -1.40 -10.21 8.76
N LEU A 187 -1.46 -9.31 7.77
CA LEU A 187 -2.30 -8.11 7.76
C LEU A 187 -3.79 -8.40 7.56
N THR A 188 -4.15 -9.62 7.18
CA THR A 188 -5.56 -10.06 7.17
C THR A 188 -6.18 -9.95 8.56
N GLY A 189 -5.39 -10.25 9.60
CA GLY A 189 -5.80 -10.02 10.98
C GLY A 189 -5.85 -8.53 11.28
N LYS A 190 -6.85 -8.07 12.05
CA LYS A 190 -6.82 -6.68 12.54
C LYS A 190 -5.47 -6.44 13.22
N PRO A 191 -4.70 -5.40 12.87
CA PRO A 191 -3.36 -5.16 13.41
C PRO A 191 -3.35 -4.90 14.93
N TRP A 192 -4.53 -4.68 15.50
CA TRP A 192 -4.80 -4.48 16.93
C TRP A 192 -5.36 -5.72 17.63
N GLY A 193 -5.37 -6.88 16.97
CA GLY A 193 -5.62 -8.16 17.64
C GLY A 193 -4.50 -8.46 18.63
N VAL A 194 -4.78 -9.19 19.71
CA VAL A 194 -3.80 -9.48 20.77
C VAL A 194 -2.50 -10.08 20.21
N VAL A 195 -2.62 -11.03 19.28
CA VAL A 195 -1.48 -11.65 18.60
C VAL A 195 -0.70 -10.62 17.77
N ALA A 196 -1.38 -9.80 16.98
CA ALA A 196 -0.73 -8.76 16.19
C ALA A 196 -0.06 -7.69 17.07
N ILE A 197 -0.62 -7.35 18.23
CA ILE A 197 0.02 -6.46 19.21
C ILE A 197 1.30 -7.10 19.74
N LEU A 198 1.26 -8.37 20.15
CA LEU A 198 2.46 -9.08 20.62
C LEU A 198 3.54 -9.16 19.52
N THR A 199 3.16 -9.49 18.29
CA THR A 199 4.11 -9.52 17.18
C THR A 199 4.63 -8.13 16.83
N ASN A 200 3.79 -7.09 16.89
CA ASN A 200 4.22 -5.69 16.71
C ASN A 200 5.17 -5.25 17.83
N LEU A 201 4.98 -5.75 19.05
CA LEU A 201 5.92 -5.51 20.15
C LEU A 201 7.27 -6.18 19.90
N VAL A 202 7.31 -7.36 19.26
CA VAL A 202 8.56 -8.09 18.98
C VAL A 202 9.25 -7.65 17.68
N ARG A 203 8.48 -7.20 16.68
CA ARG A 203 8.96 -6.88 15.32
C ARG A 203 8.74 -5.41 14.94
N SER A 204 9.16 -4.48 15.79
CA SER A 204 9.23 -3.02 15.55
C SER A 204 7.99 -2.42 14.85
N MET A 205 6.79 -2.89 15.18
CA MET A 205 5.53 -2.45 14.57
C MET A 205 5.43 -2.63 13.05
N VAL A 206 6.14 -3.61 12.46
CA VAL A 206 6.15 -3.90 11.01
C VAL A 206 4.73 -3.94 10.42
N PHE A 207 3.82 -4.71 11.03
CA PHE A 207 2.47 -4.87 10.50
C PHE A 207 1.64 -3.60 10.56
N ARG A 208 1.89 -2.73 11.54
CA ARG A 208 1.22 -1.44 11.65
C ARG A 208 1.58 -0.52 10.48
N GLU A 209 2.86 -0.44 10.15
CA GLU A 209 3.33 0.43 9.05
C GLU A 209 3.01 -0.17 7.68
N GLN A 210 2.99 -1.51 7.55
CA GLN A 210 2.49 -2.17 6.33
C GLN A 210 0.99 -1.93 6.12
N ASP A 211 0.13 -2.11 7.13
CA ASP A 211 -1.31 -1.78 7.05
C ASP A 211 -1.53 -0.30 6.68
N ARG A 212 -0.70 0.60 7.20
CA ARG A 212 -0.73 2.02 6.82
C ARG A 212 -0.33 2.24 5.36
N SER A 213 0.68 1.51 4.87
CA SER A 213 1.11 1.54 3.46
C SER A 213 0.05 0.98 2.50
N GLU A 214 -0.72 -0.03 2.94
CA GLU A 214 -1.82 -0.57 2.14
C GLU A 214 -2.97 0.44 2.06
N ARG A 215 -3.34 1.07 3.17
CA ARG A 215 -4.41 2.08 3.19
C ARG A 215 -4.13 3.28 2.30
N ILE A 216 -2.89 3.79 2.29
CA ILE A 216 -2.57 4.94 1.44
C ILE A 216 -2.66 4.57 -0.05
N LEU A 217 -2.32 3.33 -0.42
CA LEU A 217 -2.51 2.82 -1.78
C LEU A 217 -4.00 2.61 -2.12
N GLU A 218 -4.80 2.09 -1.18
CA GLU A 218 -6.25 1.94 -1.35
C GLU A 218 -6.98 3.29 -1.47
N GLU A 219 -6.45 4.34 -0.84
CA GLU A 219 -6.99 5.71 -0.87
C GLU A 219 -6.63 6.49 -2.14
N SER A 220 -5.69 6.00 -2.96
CA SER A 220 -5.28 6.69 -4.18
C SER A 220 -6.44 6.84 -5.17
N LYS A 221 -6.44 7.97 -5.88
CA LYS A 221 -7.49 8.34 -6.84
C LYS A 221 -6.98 8.46 -8.28
N LEU A 222 -5.71 8.19 -8.53
CA LEU A 222 -5.11 8.41 -9.85
C LEU A 222 -4.45 7.15 -10.39
N VAL A 223 -3.88 6.32 -9.52
CA VAL A 223 -3.18 5.10 -9.92
C VAL A 223 -3.95 3.87 -9.49
N ASP A 224 -3.92 2.84 -10.32
CA ASP A 224 -4.49 1.54 -9.97
C ASP A 224 -3.54 0.81 -9.03
N THR A 225 -4.07 0.13 -8.02
CA THR A 225 -3.26 -0.54 -7.00
C THR A 225 -3.63 -2.02 -6.87
N ILE A 226 -2.62 -2.87 -6.75
CA ILE A 226 -2.76 -4.31 -6.52
C ILE A 226 -1.85 -4.67 -5.34
N ILE A 227 -2.46 -5.09 -4.25
CA ILE A 227 -1.76 -5.51 -3.04
C ILE A 227 -1.79 -7.04 -3.01
N LEU A 228 -0.62 -7.66 -3.14
CA LEU A 228 -0.43 -9.09 -2.99
C LEU A 228 -0.02 -9.39 -1.56
N ARG A 229 -0.81 -10.21 -0.85
CA ARG A 229 -0.55 -10.70 0.50
C ARG A 229 -0.19 -12.19 0.46
N PRO A 230 1.05 -12.54 0.11
CA PRO A 230 1.50 -13.92 0.16
C PRO A 230 1.51 -14.43 1.61
N GLY A 231 1.29 -15.74 1.76
CA GLY A 231 1.65 -16.46 2.98
C GLY A 231 3.17 -16.48 3.19
N ASP A 232 3.62 -17.35 4.09
CA ASP A 232 5.04 -17.51 4.39
C ASP A 232 5.81 -17.90 3.11
N LEU A 233 6.82 -17.09 2.78
CA LEU A 233 7.62 -17.27 1.58
C LEU A 233 8.68 -18.35 1.77
N ILE A 234 8.73 -19.32 0.85
CA ILE A 234 9.76 -20.36 0.81
C ILE A 234 10.52 -20.34 -0.53
N ASP A 235 11.75 -20.86 -0.49
CA ASP A 235 12.64 -20.99 -1.65
C ASP A 235 12.57 -22.41 -2.24
N GLU A 236 11.37 -22.96 -2.34
CA GLU A 236 11.12 -24.27 -2.97
C GLU A 236 10.26 -24.10 -4.21
N GLU A 237 10.59 -24.82 -5.27
CA GLU A 237 9.76 -24.86 -6.47
C GLU A 237 8.45 -25.61 -6.17
N ARG A 238 7.35 -25.09 -6.72
CA ARG A 238 6.04 -25.71 -6.55
C ARG A 238 5.96 -27.00 -7.37
N ASN A 239 5.66 -28.11 -6.73
CA ASN A 239 5.30 -29.34 -7.44
C ASN A 239 3.87 -29.23 -8.01
N GLU A 240 3.74 -28.92 -9.30
CA GLU A 240 2.46 -28.72 -10.00
C GLU A 240 1.53 -29.95 -9.96
N THR A 241 2.08 -31.14 -9.72
CA THR A 241 1.29 -32.38 -9.62
C THR A 241 0.58 -32.53 -8.29
N THR A 242 1.11 -31.94 -7.22
CA THR A 242 0.56 -32.08 -5.86
C THR A 242 -0.04 -30.79 -5.34
N LEU A 243 0.47 -29.64 -5.78
CA LEU A 243 0.12 -28.32 -5.31
C LEU A 243 -0.45 -27.48 -6.44
N SER A 244 -1.33 -26.56 -6.09
CA SER A 244 -1.86 -25.53 -6.97
C SER A 244 -1.73 -24.16 -6.31
N LEU A 245 -1.70 -23.08 -7.08
CA LEU A 245 -1.67 -21.73 -6.55
C LEU A 245 -3.10 -21.24 -6.30
N GLN A 246 -3.37 -20.74 -5.10
CA GLN A 246 -4.66 -20.19 -4.72
C GLN A 246 -4.54 -18.70 -4.47
N VAL A 247 -5.44 -17.93 -5.09
CA VAL A 247 -5.57 -16.49 -4.89
C VAL A 247 -6.99 -16.21 -4.39
N ASP A 248 -7.12 -15.62 -3.19
CA ASP A 248 -8.41 -15.12 -2.70
C ASP A 248 -8.46 -13.59 -2.82
N THR A 249 -9.49 -13.12 -3.49
CA THR A 249 -9.79 -11.71 -3.72
C THR A 249 -10.30 -10.99 -2.48
N SER A 250 -10.48 -11.71 -1.35
CA SER A 250 -10.89 -11.10 -0.09
C SER A 250 -9.72 -10.42 0.63
N GLY A 251 -8.49 -10.66 0.18
CA GLY A 251 -7.28 -10.30 0.92
C GLY A 251 -7.10 -11.11 2.21
N ALA A 252 -7.83 -12.23 2.35
CA ALA A 252 -7.82 -13.08 3.52
C ALA A 252 -7.65 -14.56 3.16
N LEU A 253 -6.72 -15.24 3.81
CA LEU A 253 -6.58 -16.70 3.76
C LEU A 253 -6.30 -17.23 5.17
N PRO A 254 -6.76 -18.46 5.49
CA PRO A 254 -6.49 -19.04 6.80
C PRO A 254 -5.02 -19.50 6.91
N TYR A 255 -4.44 -19.29 8.09
CA TYR A 255 -3.12 -19.80 8.46
C TYR A 255 -3.17 -21.28 8.89
N PRO A 256 -2.12 -22.09 8.63
CA PRO A 256 -0.88 -21.74 7.94
C PRO A 256 -1.10 -21.55 6.42
N ALA A 257 -0.31 -20.67 5.82
CA ALA A 257 -0.31 -20.40 4.40
C ALA A 257 1.13 -20.23 3.94
N VAL A 258 1.56 -20.97 2.93
CA VAL A 258 2.92 -20.98 2.42
C VAL A 258 2.88 -20.82 0.90
N VAL A 259 3.86 -20.14 0.31
CA VAL A 259 3.97 -19.97 -1.15
C VAL A 259 5.44 -19.75 -1.54
N SER A 260 5.84 -20.19 -2.73
CA SER A 260 7.19 -19.89 -3.22
C SER A 260 7.35 -18.43 -3.64
N ARG A 261 8.59 -17.93 -3.55
CA ARG A 261 8.94 -16.61 -4.08
C ARG A 261 8.70 -16.51 -5.59
N ASP A 262 8.97 -17.59 -6.32
CA ASP A 262 8.81 -17.65 -7.78
C ASP A 262 7.34 -17.51 -8.20
N ASP A 263 6.41 -18.17 -7.51
CA ASP A 263 4.98 -18.06 -7.81
C ASP A 263 4.44 -16.66 -7.52
N VAL A 264 4.91 -16.02 -6.45
CA VAL A 264 4.53 -14.63 -6.11
C VAL A 264 5.08 -13.66 -7.15
N ALA A 265 6.33 -13.85 -7.58
CA ALA A 265 6.93 -13.05 -8.65
C ALA A 265 6.19 -13.24 -9.98
N ALA A 266 5.88 -14.49 -10.35
CA ALA A 266 5.11 -14.81 -11.55
C ALA A 266 3.71 -14.17 -11.51
N LEU A 267 3.05 -14.16 -10.34
CA LEU A 267 1.75 -13.50 -10.15
C LEU A 267 1.85 -11.98 -10.23
N ALA A 268 2.90 -11.37 -9.68
CA ALA A 268 3.14 -9.94 -9.81
C ALA A 268 3.37 -9.54 -11.28
N VAL A 269 4.15 -10.32 -12.04
CA VAL A 269 4.37 -10.11 -13.47
C VAL A 269 3.08 -10.32 -14.27
N ALA A 270 2.31 -11.38 -13.98
CA ALA A 270 1.01 -11.61 -14.60
C ALA A 270 0.05 -10.42 -14.36
N ALA A 271 0.03 -9.89 -13.13
CA ALA A 271 -0.76 -8.72 -12.76
C ALA A 271 -0.30 -7.45 -13.49
N ALA A 272 1.01 -7.26 -13.67
CA ALA A 272 1.57 -6.16 -14.45
C ALA A 272 1.10 -6.18 -15.92
N LEU A 273 1.16 -7.36 -16.54
CA LEU A 273 0.81 -7.59 -17.94
C LEU A 273 -0.71 -7.65 -18.20
N THR A 274 -1.52 -7.78 -17.15
CA THR A 274 -2.97 -7.85 -17.29
C THR A 274 -3.59 -6.47 -17.20
N ARG A 275 -4.34 -6.07 -18.22
CA ARG A 275 -5.06 -4.80 -18.21
C ARG A 275 -6.17 -4.80 -17.16
N PRO A 276 -6.62 -3.62 -16.68
CA PRO A 276 -7.75 -3.53 -15.75
C PRO A 276 -8.97 -4.28 -16.27
N ASP A 277 -9.18 -4.31 -17.59
CA ASP A 277 -10.28 -5.00 -18.27
C ASP A 277 -10.22 -6.54 -18.17
N GLY A 278 -9.20 -7.09 -17.52
CA GLY A 278 -8.91 -8.52 -17.48
C GLY A 278 -8.43 -9.09 -18.80
N THR A 279 -8.02 -8.22 -19.74
CA THR A 279 -7.38 -8.65 -20.97
C THR A 279 -5.88 -8.66 -20.78
N ASN A 280 -5.27 -9.83 -20.95
CA ASN A 280 -3.81 -9.95 -20.93
C ASN A 280 -3.23 -9.31 -22.20
N LEU A 281 -2.23 -8.42 -22.04
CA LEU A 281 -1.53 -7.76 -23.15
C LEU A 281 -0.93 -8.77 -24.14
N ALA A 282 -0.42 -9.90 -23.64
CA ALA A 282 0.23 -10.93 -24.45
C ALA A 282 -0.76 -11.75 -25.30
N LEU A 283 -2.00 -11.94 -24.83
CA LEU A 283 -3.01 -12.77 -25.50
C LEU A 283 -3.87 -12.01 -26.52
N LYS A 284 -3.60 -10.72 -26.76
CA LYS A 284 -4.42 -9.89 -27.65
C LYS A 284 -4.34 -10.33 -29.12
N ASP A 285 -3.27 -11.03 -29.48
CA ASP A 285 -3.01 -11.51 -30.84
C ASP A 285 -3.61 -12.90 -31.12
N ASP A 286 -3.85 -13.74 -30.10
CA ASP A 286 -4.40 -15.10 -30.24
C ASP A 286 -5.92 -15.19 -30.02
N ARG A 287 -6.67 -14.17 -30.45
CA ARG A 287 -8.15 -14.16 -30.31
C ARG A 287 -8.88 -15.13 -31.25
N PHE A 288 -8.12 -15.86 -32.07
CA PHE A 288 -8.62 -16.91 -32.95
C PHE A 288 -7.87 -18.19 -32.65
N PHE A 289 -8.56 -19.20 -32.10
CA PHE A 289 -8.01 -20.55 -32.16
C PHE A 289 -8.43 -21.17 -33.49
N VAL A 290 -7.47 -21.82 -34.14
CA VAL A 290 -7.73 -22.65 -35.31
C VAL A 290 -8.23 -23.98 -34.78
N ALA A 291 -9.53 -24.19 -34.85
CA ALA A 291 -10.11 -25.50 -34.58
C ALA A 291 -10.24 -26.23 -35.91
N ASP A 292 -9.63 -27.40 -36.02
CA ASP A 292 -9.92 -28.29 -37.13
C ASP A 292 -11.28 -28.95 -36.89
N VAL A 293 -12.25 -28.62 -37.74
CA VAL A 293 -13.61 -29.18 -37.68
C VAL A 293 -13.84 -29.90 -39.01
N GLY A 294 -13.45 -31.16 -39.06
CA GLY A 294 -13.63 -32.02 -40.23
C GLY A 294 -12.64 -31.79 -41.37
N GLY A 295 -11.36 -31.58 -41.06
CA GLY A 295 -10.29 -31.35 -42.04
C GLY A 295 -10.27 -29.93 -42.62
N LYS A 296 -11.05 -29.01 -42.03
CA LYS A 296 -11.05 -27.59 -42.36
C LYS A 296 -10.64 -26.81 -41.13
N THR A 297 -9.51 -26.11 -41.25
CA THR A 297 -9.04 -25.13 -40.26
C THR A 297 -10.01 -23.96 -40.23
N VAL A 298 -10.94 -23.97 -39.28
CA VAL A 298 -11.86 -22.85 -39.05
C VAL A 298 -11.28 -22.01 -37.92
N LYS A 299 -10.93 -20.75 -38.23
CA LYS A 299 -10.66 -19.73 -37.20
C LYS A 299 -11.94 -19.43 -36.45
N LYS A 300 -12.20 -20.18 -35.37
CA LYS A 300 -13.32 -19.87 -34.49
C LYS A 300 -12.85 -18.76 -33.54
N ARG A 301 -13.51 -17.61 -33.64
CA ARG A 301 -13.39 -16.56 -32.63
C ARG A 301 -13.83 -17.18 -31.31
N ARG A 302 -12.96 -17.20 -30.30
CA ARG A 302 -13.31 -17.65 -28.95
C ARG A 302 -14.59 -16.91 -28.57
N ARG A 303 -15.71 -17.64 -28.39
CA ARG A 303 -16.95 -17.07 -27.86
C ARG A 303 -16.52 -16.28 -26.63
N LYS A 304 -16.72 -14.96 -26.65
CA LYS A 304 -16.36 -14.06 -25.55
C LYS A 304 -16.87 -14.70 -24.25
N LEU A 305 -16.00 -15.39 -23.53
CA LEU A 305 -16.32 -15.95 -22.23
C LEU A 305 -16.56 -14.73 -21.36
N ALA A 306 -17.83 -14.41 -21.16
CA ALA A 306 -18.32 -13.23 -20.48
C ALA A 306 -17.54 -11.97 -20.84
N HIS A 307 -17.91 -11.31 -21.95
CA HIS A 307 -17.64 -9.88 -22.01
C HIS A 307 -18.26 -9.28 -20.75
N PHE A 308 -17.44 -8.85 -19.80
CA PHE A 308 -17.92 -7.94 -18.78
C PHE A 308 -18.57 -6.80 -19.56
N PRO A 309 -19.85 -6.48 -19.32
CA PRO A 309 -20.43 -5.29 -19.89
C PRO A 309 -19.56 -4.18 -19.36
N HIS A 310 -18.69 -3.66 -20.24
CA HIS A 310 -18.04 -2.41 -20.03
C HIS A 310 -19.17 -1.39 -20.04
N GLU A 311 -19.66 -1.07 -18.85
CA GLU A 311 -20.25 0.24 -18.66
C GLU A 311 -19.14 1.21 -19.06
N ALA A 312 -19.33 1.93 -20.16
CA ALA A 312 -18.30 2.76 -20.79
C ALA A 312 -17.71 3.79 -19.79
N ASP A 313 -18.45 4.08 -18.73
CA ASP A 313 -18.13 5.00 -17.65
C ASP A 313 -17.14 4.43 -16.59
N ASP A 314 -17.04 3.10 -16.47
CA ASP A 314 -16.17 2.46 -15.45
C ASP A 314 -14.68 2.44 -15.84
N SER A 315 -14.33 2.93 -17.04
CA SER A 315 -12.94 3.05 -17.52
C SER A 315 -12.15 4.11 -16.76
N GLN A 316 -12.83 5.08 -16.15
CA GLN A 316 -12.20 6.15 -15.35
C GLN A 316 -12.17 5.85 -13.85
N LYS A 317 -12.70 4.72 -13.39
CA LYS A 317 -12.70 4.40 -11.96
C LYS A 317 -11.41 3.71 -11.57
N VAL A 318 -10.73 4.31 -10.60
CA VAL A 318 -9.51 3.75 -9.98
C VAL A 318 -9.85 2.43 -9.33
N ARG A 319 -8.99 1.43 -9.54
CA ARG A 319 -9.18 0.10 -8.98
C ARG A 319 -8.09 -0.18 -7.98
N SER A 320 -8.52 -0.59 -6.80
CA SER A 320 -7.66 -1.13 -5.76
C SER A 320 -8.07 -2.58 -5.54
N PHE A 321 -7.12 -3.49 -5.68
CA PHE A 321 -7.32 -4.92 -5.46
C PHE A 321 -6.41 -5.38 -4.31
N THR A 322 -6.95 -6.20 -3.43
CA THR A 322 -6.17 -6.81 -2.33
C THR A 322 -6.35 -8.31 -2.38
N TRP A 323 -5.29 -9.03 -2.74
CA TRP A 323 -5.32 -10.46 -3.01
C TRP A 323 -4.42 -11.21 -2.05
N ALA A 324 -4.97 -12.22 -1.40
CA ALA A 324 -4.19 -13.14 -0.56
C ALA A 324 -3.75 -14.34 -1.40
N VAL A 325 -2.51 -14.78 -1.23
CA VAL A 325 -1.87 -15.80 -2.08
C VAL A 325 -1.29 -16.92 -1.23
N ARG A 326 -1.55 -18.17 -1.61
CA ARG A 326 -0.92 -19.36 -0.99
C ARG A 326 -0.88 -20.54 -1.95
N TRP A 327 -0.14 -21.58 -1.60
CA TRP A 327 -0.33 -22.90 -2.17
C TRP A 327 -1.55 -23.61 -1.58
N ALA A 328 -2.22 -24.38 -2.43
CA ALA A 328 -3.32 -25.25 -2.08
C ALA A 328 -2.97 -26.71 -2.42
N GLY A 329 -3.14 -27.60 -1.46
CA GLY A 329 -2.85 -29.02 -1.62
C GLY A 329 -2.92 -29.79 -0.31
N GLU A 330 -3.39 -31.03 -0.40
CA GLU A 330 -3.58 -31.90 0.78
C GLU A 330 -2.26 -32.24 1.46
N VAL A 331 -1.16 -32.36 0.68
CA VAL A 331 0.18 -32.71 1.18
C VAL A 331 0.69 -31.72 2.22
N ILE A 332 0.37 -30.44 2.06
CA ILE A 332 0.78 -29.37 2.98
C ILE A 332 -0.32 -29.02 4.00
N GLY A 333 -1.47 -29.70 3.94
CA GLY A 333 -2.63 -29.41 4.81
C GLY A 333 -3.27 -28.05 4.57
N GLN A 334 -3.05 -27.43 3.41
CA GLN A 334 -3.56 -26.08 3.09
C GLN A 334 -4.60 -26.17 1.97
N GLY A 335 -5.90 -26.18 2.30
CA GLY A 335 -6.97 -26.24 1.31
C GLY A 335 -6.97 -27.52 0.46
N ARG A 336 -7.80 -27.55 -0.60
CA ARG A 336 -7.80 -28.65 -1.57
C ARG A 336 -7.16 -28.17 -2.87
N ARG A 337 -6.48 -29.07 -3.59
CA ARG A 337 -5.85 -28.74 -4.89
C ARG A 337 -6.86 -28.15 -5.89
N VAL A 338 -8.11 -28.61 -5.84
CA VAL A 338 -9.24 -28.10 -6.65
C VAL A 338 -9.60 -26.63 -6.38
N ASP A 339 -9.11 -26.05 -5.27
CA ASP A 339 -9.34 -24.65 -4.92
C ASP A 339 -8.31 -23.70 -5.57
N GLY A 340 -7.25 -24.24 -6.17
CA GLY A 340 -6.18 -23.48 -6.84
C GLY A 340 -6.04 -23.77 -8.33
N PHE A 341 -5.08 -23.13 -8.97
CA PHE A 341 -4.80 -23.20 -10.40
C PHE A 341 -3.35 -23.60 -10.67
N PRO A 342 -3.06 -24.18 -11.86
CA PRO A 342 -1.71 -24.61 -12.20
C PRO A 342 -0.76 -23.45 -12.48
N ASP A 343 -1.25 -22.27 -12.87
CA ASP A 343 -0.41 -21.14 -13.28
C ASP A 343 -0.90 -19.81 -12.70
N ALA A 344 0.03 -18.88 -12.54
CA ALA A 344 -0.25 -17.55 -11.98
C ALA A 344 -1.24 -16.76 -12.84
N GLN A 345 -1.22 -16.95 -14.17
CA GLN A 345 -2.16 -16.28 -15.07
C GLN A 345 -3.58 -16.80 -14.88
N ALA A 346 -3.81 -18.12 -14.83
CA ALA A 346 -5.16 -18.63 -14.57
C ALA A 346 -5.68 -18.24 -13.18
N CYS A 347 -4.81 -18.19 -12.16
CA CYS A 347 -5.16 -17.64 -10.85
C CYS A 347 -5.68 -16.20 -10.97
N LEU A 348 -4.94 -15.36 -11.69
CA LEU A 348 -5.25 -13.95 -11.87
C LEU A 348 -6.56 -13.75 -12.65
N ASP A 349 -6.73 -14.47 -13.76
CA ASP A 349 -7.95 -14.42 -14.57
C ASP A 349 -9.16 -14.81 -13.72
N ARG A 350 -9.02 -15.85 -12.88
CA ARG A 350 -10.07 -16.24 -11.94
C ARG A 350 -10.34 -15.16 -10.90
N ALA A 351 -9.31 -14.59 -10.30
CA ALA A 351 -9.43 -13.55 -9.29
C ALA A 351 -10.20 -12.35 -9.85
N LEU A 352 -9.87 -11.88 -11.05
CA LEU A 352 -10.58 -10.79 -11.71
C LEU A 352 -12.06 -11.12 -11.99
N ILE A 353 -12.36 -12.36 -12.40
CA ILE A 353 -13.74 -12.83 -12.57
C ILE A 353 -14.50 -12.79 -11.25
N ASP A 354 -13.89 -13.27 -10.17
CA ASP A 354 -14.54 -13.34 -8.87
C ASP A 354 -14.71 -11.94 -8.23
N GLU A 355 -13.78 -11.02 -8.46
CA GLU A 355 -13.95 -9.59 -8.13
C GLU A 355 -15.14 -8.97 -8.84
N ALA A 356 -15.22 -9.14 -10.16
CA ALA A 356 -16.34 -8.60 -10.93
C ALA A 356 -17.68 -9.20 -10.49
N LYS A 357 -17.73 -10.48 -10.11
CA LYS A 357 -18.93 -11.10 -9.49
C LYS A 357 -19.25 -10.48 -8.13
N ARG A 358 -18.25 -10.26 -7.27
CA ARG A 358 -18.42 -9.62 -5.95
C ARG A 358 -18.94 -8.19 -6.09
N ALA A 359 -18.35 -7.40 -6.99
CA ALA A 359 -18.79 -6.05 -7.29
C ALA A 359 -20.26 -6.02 -7.77
N ARG A 360 -20.64 -6.92 -8.68
CA ARG A 360 -22.05 -7.06 -9.11
C ARG A 360 -22.98 -7.45 -7.97
N ARG A 361 -22.56 -8.39 -7.11
CA ARG A 361 -23.34 -8.81 -5.93
C ARG A 361 -23.52 -7.65 -4.96
N GLN A 362 -22.47 -6.87 -4.70
CA GLN A 362 -22.54 -5.69 -3.85
C GLN A 362 -23.45 -4.61 -4.43
N ARG A 363 -23.36 -4.32 -5.73
CA ARG A 363 -24.29 -3.40 -6.42
C ARG A 363 -25.74 -3.86 -6.29
N ARG A 364 -26.01 -5.15 -6.45
CA ARG A 364 -27.36 -5.73 -6.25
C ARG A 364 -27.84 -5.57 -4.81
N LEU A 365 -26.99 -5.89 -3.83
CA LEU A 365 -27.32 -5.73 -2.41
C LEU A 365 -27.53 -4.26 -2.03
N GLN A 366 -26.74 -3.36 -2.60
CA GLN A 366 -26.89 -1.92 -2.41
C GLN A 366 -28.18 -1.43 -3.02
N LYS A 367 -28.54 -1.89 -4.23
CA LYS A 367 -29.81 -1.57 -4.86
C LYS A 367 -31.00 -2.07 -4.02
N ILE A 368 -30.98 -3.32 -3.56
CA ILE A 368 -32.00 -3.87 -2.66
C ILE A 368 -32.09 -3.02 -1.39
N ARG A 369 -30.95 -2.67 -0.78
CA ARG A 369 -30.91 -1.83 0.42
C ARG A 369 -31.44 -0.41 0.18
N ASP A 370 -31.17 0.16 -0.98
CA ASP A 370 -31.64 1.50 -1.36
C ASP A 370 -33.14 1.49 -1.71
N ASP A 371 -33.65 0.38 -2.27
CA ASP A 371 -35.05 0.20 -2.65
C ASP A 371 -35.95 -0.15 -1.44
N ASP A 372 -35.45 -0.91 -0.46
CA ASP A 372 -36.30 -1.51 0.59
C ASP A 372 -36.67 -0.56 1.76
N TYR A 373 -35.93 0.52 2.05
CA TYR A 373 -36.21 1.36 3.24
C TYR A 373 -35.84 2.85 3.10
N PRO A 374 -36.70 3.68 2.47
CA PRO A 374 -36.52 5.14 2.47
C PRO A 374 -36.46 5.74 3.89
N ILE A 375 -37.26 5.22 4.82
CA ILE A 375 -37.36 5.70 6.21
C ILE A 375 -36.09 5.37 7.03
N GLN A 376 -35.47 4.20 6.83
CA GLN A 376 -34.22 3.86 7.54
C GLN A 376 -33.04 4.72 7.05
N ARG A 377 -33.09 5.20 5.80
CA ARG A 377 -32.07 6.10 5.23
C ARG A 377 -32.07 7.45 5.94
N GLU A 378 -33.24 7.98 6.29
CA GLU A 378 -33.36 9.19 7.11
C GLU A 378 -32.89 8.97 8.55
N LEU A 379 -33.25 7.85 9.17
CA LEU A 379 -32.80 7.50 10.52
C LEU A 379 -31.28 7.33 10.61
N LEU A 380 -30.64 6.71 9.60
CA LEU A 380 -29.18 6.58 9.53
C LEU A 380 -28.48 7.93 9.30
N ARG A 381 -29.07 8.85 8.54
CA ARG A 381 -28.57 10.23 8.39
C ARG A 381 -28.63 10.99 9.71
N LEU A 382 -29.70 10.83 10.48
CA LEU A 382 -29.87 11.49 11.77
C LEU A 382 -28.93 10.93 12.85
N THR A 383 -28.54 9.65 12.77
CA THR A 383 -27.73 8.97 13.79
C THR A 383 -26.22 8.93 13.49
N GLN A 384 -25.81 9.19 12.24
CA GLN A 384 -24.40 9.23 11.82
C GLN A 384 -23.48 10.17 12.64
N PRO A 385 -23.91 11.38 13.06
CA PRO A 385 -23.08 12.28 13.86
C PRO A 385 -22.76 11.72 15.24
N LEU A 386 -23.69 10.94 15.82
CA LEU A 386 -23.55 10.35 17.16
C LEU A 386 -22.59 9.16 17.16
N GLN A 387 -22.47 8.43 16.04
CA GLN A 387 -21.52 7.31 15.91
C GLN A 387 -20.05 7.75 15.75
N ARG A 388 -19.79 8.99 15.29
CA ARG A 388 -18.42 9.50 15.10
C ARG A 388 -17.68 9.76 16.42
N ARG A 389 -18.36 9.77 17.57
CA ARG A 389 -17.76 9.94 18.92
C ARG A 389 -17.57 8.65 19.70
N ARG A 390 -17.49 7.49 19.03
CA ARG A 390 -17.16 6.23 19.72
C ARG A 390 -15.67 6.22 20.11
N LEU A 391 -15.39 6.44 21.39
CA LEU A 391 -14.19 5.91 22.03
C LEU A 391 -14.11 4.42 21.68
N LYS A 392 -13.13 4.06 20.85
CA LYS A 392 -12.98 2.69 20.38
C LYS A 392 -12.69 1.78 21.59
N PRO A 393 -13.49 0.73 21.84
CA PRO A 393 -13.38 -0.11 23.06
C PRO A 393 -11.98 -0.72 23.25
N TYR A 394 -11.21 -0.85 22.18
CA TYR A 394 -9.84 -1.35 22.18
C TYR A 394 -8.87 -0.55 23.08
N GLY A 395 -9.11 0.76 23.29
CA GLY A 395 -8.27 1.56 24.18
C GLY A 395 -8.28 1.04 25.62
N VAL A 396 -9.42 0.53 26.08
CA VAL A 396 -9.58 -0.06 27.42
C VAL A 396 -8.93 -1.45 27.48
N PHE A 397 -9.16 -2.29 26.47
CA PHE A 397 -8.62 -3.66 26.42
C PHE A 397 -7.09 -3.73 26.28
N VAL A 398 -6.44 -2.74 25.66
CA VAL A 398 -4.97 -2.68 25.57
C VAL A 398 -4.36 -1.99 26.80
N ALA A 399 -5.05 -0.99 27.37
CA ALA A 399 -4.58 -0.33 28.58
C ALA A 399 -4.50 -1.31 29.76
N ILE A 400 -5.50 -2.16 29.97
CA ILE A 400 -5.58 -3.03 31.15
C ILE A 400 -4.37 -3.98 31.30
N PRO A 401 -3.96 -4.77 30.29
CA PRO A 401 -2.79 -5.65 30.41
C PRO A 401 -1.48 -4.88 30.56
N VAL A 402 -1.33 -3.74 29.88
CA VAL A 402 -0.11 -2.91 29.96
C VAL A 402 0.03 -2.32 31.37
N TYR A 403 -1.04 -1.76 31.93
CA TYR A 403 -1.03 -1.26 33.31
C TYR A 403 -0.85 -2.38 34.33
N ALA A 404 -1.42 -3.57 34.09
CA ALA A 404 -1.21 -4.73 34.96
C ALA A 404 0.25 -5.21 34.94
N ALA A 405 0.88 -5.27 33.77
CA ALA A 405 2.29 -5.64 33.62
C ALA A 405 3.21 -4.59 34.26
N MET A 406 2.96 -3.30 34.03
CA MET A 406 3.70 -2.22 34.69
C MET A 406 3.54 -2.27 36.21
N ALA A 407 2.34 -2.55 36.72
CA ALA A 407 2.09 -2.71 38.14
C ALA A 407 2.84 -3.93 38.73
N ALA A 408 2.93 -5.04 37.99
CA ALA A 408 3.69 -6.23 38.38
C ALA A 408 5.20 -5.96 38.44
N VAL A 409 5.76 -5.28 37.42
CA VAL A 409 7.18 -4.89 37.40
C VAL A 409 7.49 -3.90 38.52
N ALA A 410 6.61 -2.91 38.73
CA ALA A 410 6.74 -1.95 39.80
C ALA A 410 6.72 -2.66 41.17
N THR A 411 5.78 -3.58 41.41
CA THR A 411 5.71 -4.31 42.69
C THR A 411 6.90 -5.24 42.92
N ALA A 412 7.43 -5.89 41.88
CA ALA A 412 8.67 -6.66 41.96
C ALA A 412 9.88 -5.77 42.26
N GLY A 413 9.98 -4.59 41.65
CA GLY A 413 11.02 -3.59 41.91
C GLY A 413 10.94 -3.03 43.32
N PHE A 414 9.74 -2.73 43.82
CA PHE A 414 9.53 -2.21 45.18
C PHE A 414 10.01 -3.17 46.28
N ARG A 415 9.87 -4.49 46.06
CA ARG A 415 10.39 -5.49 46.99
C ARG A 415 11.91 -5.44 47.14
N ARG A 416 12.63 -5.01 46.11
CA ARG A 416 14.10 -4.88 46.12
C ARG A 416 14.61 -3.57 46.74
N VAL A 417 13.74 -2.60 47.01
CA VAL A 417 14.14 -1.33 47.63
C VAL A 417 14.41 -1.53 49.13
N PRO A 418 15.58 -1.08 49.66
CA PRO A 418 15.91 -1.18 51.07
C PRO A 418 14.92 -0.40 51.95
N VAL A 419 14.64 -0.93 53.14
CA VAL A 419 13.53 -0.50 54.02
C VAL A 419 13.52 1.01 54.30
N GLY A 420 14.69 1.62 54.47
CA GLY A 420 14.82 3.06 54.72
C GLY A 420 14.36 3.98 53.57
N LYS A 421 14.32 3.48 52.32
CA LYS A 421 13.87 4.26 51.15
C LYS A 421 12.43 3.95 50.75
N ARG A 422 11.78 2.96 51.37
CA ARG A 422 10.40 2.57 51.03
C ARG A 422 9.39 3.67 51.37
N ALA A 423 9.59 4.36 52.49
CA ALA A 423 8.70 5.43 52.95
C ALA A 423 8.45 6.50 51.88
N MET A 424 9.51 6.87 51.14
CA MET A 424 9.45 7.88 50.08
C MET A 424 8.67 7.43 48.83
N LEU A 425 8.68 6.14 48.50
CA LEU A 425 8.03 5.60 47.30
C LEU A 425 6.60 5.09 47.54
N THR A 426 6.22 4.87 48.80
CA THR A 426 4.87 4.42 49.21
C THR A 426 3.71 5.20 48.58
N PRO A 427 3.69 6.54 48.54
CA PRO A 427 2.54 7.28 48.01
C PRO A 427 2.35 7.10 46.49
N ILE A 428 3.45 6.94 45.74
CA ILE A 428 3.41 6.71 44.29
C ILE A 428 2.85 5.31 44.00
N PHE A 429 3.30 4.31 44.76
CA PHE A 429 2.80 2.94 44.66
C PHE A 429 1.34 2.79 45.05
N ARG A 430 0.88 3.52 46.07
CA ARG A 430 -0.51 3.51 46.50
C ARG A 430 -1.44 4.01 45.40
N ARG A 431 -1.08 5.11 44.72
CA ARG A 431 -1.84 5.66 43.59
C ARG A 431 -1.93 4.68 42.41
N LEU A 432 -0.86 3.96 42.09
CA LEU A 432 -0.87 2.93 41.04
C LEU A 432 -1.75 1.73 41.41
N LEU A 433 -1.70 1.28 42.67
CA LEU A 433 -2.55 0.20 43.18
C LEU A 433 -4.04 0.58 43.20
N ASP A 434 -4.35 1.82 43.57
CA ASP A 434 -5.73 2.31 43.59
C ASP A 434 -6.29 2.47 42.17
N ALA A 435 -5.47 2.93 41.22
CA ALA A 435 -5.83 2.95 39.80
C ALA A 435 -6.07 1.54 39.23
N ALA A 436 -5.25 0.55 39.62
CA ALA A 436 -5.44 -0.84 39.21
C ALA A 436 -6.71 -1.46 39.81
N LYS A 437 -7.06 -1.12 41.07
CA LYS A 437 -8.31 -1.55 41.70
C LYS A 437 -9.55 -0.94 41.02
N LEU A 438 -9.50 0.35 40.68
CA LEU A 438 -10.54 1.03 39.92
C LEU A 438 -10.75 0.43 38.53
N ALA A 439 -9.66 0.08 37.84
CA ALA A 439 -9.73 -0.61 36.56
C ALA A 439 -10.37 -2.00 36.74
N LYS A 440 -10.02 -2.75 37.78
CA LYS A 440 -10.60 -4.06 38.08
C LYS A 440 -12.11 -3.98 38.35
N SER A 441 -12.58 -2.96 39.07
CA SER A 441 -14.02 -2.77 39.35
C SER A 441 -14.82 -2.30 38.15
N ALA A 442 -14.18 -1.74 37.11
CA ALA A 442 -14.86 -1.31 35.89
C ALA A 442 -15.02 -2.44 34.84
N ILE A 443 -14.38 -3.60 35.07
CA ILE A 443 -14.38 -4.75 34.15
C ILE A 443 -15.34 -5.85 34.62
N GLY A 444 -15.62 -5.94 35.92
CA GLY A 444 -16.67 -6.81 36.48
C GLY A 444 -17.99 -6.08 36.53
#